data_AF-A0A7J6UI24-F1
#
_entry.id   AF-A0A7J6UI24-F1
#
_cell.length_a   1.000
_cell.length_b   1.000
_cell.length_c   1.000
_cell.angle_alpha   90.00
_cell.angle_beta   90.00
_cell.angle_gamma   90.00
#
_symmetry.space_group_name_H-M   'P 1'
#
loop_
_entity.id
_entity.type
_entity.pdbx_description
1 polymer ?
#
loop_
_entity_poly.entity_id
_entity_poly.type
_entity_poly.pdbx_seq_one_letter_code
_entity_poly.pdbx_strand_id
1 'polypeptide(L)'
;SHSERDLPNALNIRYHPDQDLKIPRYVGSLPVTMCTPLDHQHDVLPEIIAEQAKKMVQEMRDPSRTAVLVLSHGDGCEHFWQHLHRRINEQVLRSAGVRSCEGLYVQTVRSPQSQRRVYRHVCELLSKEGVGEVAVLSASNGTTGASYVQRINKGLQSRGEP
;
A
#
# COMPACT_ATOMS: atom_id res chain seq x y z
N SER A 1 -10.28 -14.01 1.79
CA SER A 1 -10.81 -15.34 1.41
C SER A 1 -12.34 -15.41 1.41
N HIS A 2 -13.05 -14.32 1.08
CA HIS A 2 -14.53 -14.32 0.93
C HIS A 2 -14.99 -14.06 -0.52
N SER A 3 -14.13 -13.55 -1.41
CA SER A 3 -14.52 -13.13 -2.75
C SER A 3 -14.72 -14.28 -3.76
N GLU A 4 -14.01 -15.40 -3.61
CA GLU A 4 -14.02 -16.47 -4.63
C GLU A 4 -15.29 -17.33 -4.62
N ARG A 5 -16.06 -17.34 -3.52
CA ARG A 5 -17.30 -18.13 -3.40
C ARG A 5 -18.57 -17.28 -3.37
N ASP A 6 -18.50 -16.06 -2.86
CA ASP A 6 -19.69 -15.23 -2.66
C ASP A 6 -20.16 -14.57 -3.98
N LEU A 7 -19.23 -14.12 -4.83
CA LEU A 7 -19.57 -13.49 -6.11
C LEU A 7 -20.19 -14.48 -7.12
N PRO A 8 -19.63 -15.69 -7.30
CA PRO A 8 -20.21 -16.68 -8.21
C PRO A 8 -21.62 -17.12 -7.78
N ASN A 9 -21.85 -17.31 -6.48
CA ASN A 9 -23.17 -17.66 -5.97
C ASN A 9 -24.19 -16.51 -6.16
N ALA A 10 -23.80 -15.26 -5.91
CA ALA A 10 -24.66 -14.09 -6.12
C ALA A 10 -25.03 -13.85 -7.59
N LEU A 11 -24.15 -14.25 -8.52
CA LEU A 11 -24.34 -14.10 -9.97
C LEU A 11 -24.85 -15.39 -10.66
N ASN A 12 -25.20 -16.42 -9.89
CA ASN A 12 -25.65 -17.73 -10.38
C ASN A 12 -24.65 -18.41 -11.33
N ILE A 13 -23.36 -18.20 -11.09
CA ILE A 13 -22.24 -18.75 -11.83
C ILE A 13 -21.81 -20.05 -11.16
N ARG A 14 -21.89 -21.16 -11.88
CA ARG A 14 -21.45 -22.47 -11.38
C ARG A 14 -20.00 -22.74 -11.79
N TYR A 15 -19.19 -23.22 -10.85
CA TYR A 15 -17.88 -23.79 -11.13
C TYR A 15 -18.06 -25.09 -11.93
N HIS A 16 -17.47 -25.20 -13.11
CA HIS A 16 -17.50 -26.44 -13.89
C HIS A 16 -16.19 -27.19 -13.66
N PRO A 17 -16.20 -28.33 -12.93
CA PRO A 17 -14.97 -29.03 -12.57
C PRO A 17 -14.26 -29.72 -13.74
N ASP A 18 -14.91 -29.87 -14.91
CA ASP A 18 -14.54 -30.89 -15.90
C ASP A 18 -13.99 -30.40 -17.25
N GLN A 19 -13.61 -29.13 -17.44
CA GLN A 19 -13.01 -28.71 -18.72
C GLN A 19 -11.79 -27.79 -18.54
N ASP A 20 -10.62 -28.30 -18.95
CA ASP A 20 -9.29 -27.69 -18.95
C ASP A 20 -8.65 -27.38 -17.58
N LEU A 21 -7.74 -28.26 -17.14
CA LEU A 21 -6.88 -28.10 -15.95
C LEU A 21 -5.97 -26.85 -15.97
N LYS A 22 -5.95 -26.07 -17.05
CA LYS A 22 -5.06 -24.92 -17.23
C LYS A 22 -5.76 -23.57 -17.06
N ILE A 23 -7.09 -23.50 -17.18
CA ILE A 23 -7.82 -22.23 -17.12
C ILE A 23 -9.14 -22.47 -16.36
N PRO A 24 -9.32 -21.87 -15.17
CA PRO A 24 -10.59 -21.91 -14.47
C PRO A 24 -11.69 -21.28 -15.33
N ARG A 25 -12.73 -22.04 -15.69
CA ARG A 25 -13.88 -21.55 -16.46
C ARG A 25 -15.14 -21.53 -15.59
N TYR A 26 -15.82 -20.39 -15.60
CA TYR A 26 -17.05 -20.11 -14.89
C TYR A 26 -18.23 -20.12 -15.89
N VAL A 27 -19.35 -20.79 -15.57
CA VAL A 27 -20.51 -20.90 -16.48
C VAL A 27 -21.73 -20.20 -15.86
N GLY A 28 -22.34 -19.27 -16.60
CA GLY A 28 -23.53 -18.51 -16.22
C GLY A 28 -24.16 -17.81 -17.43
N SER A 29 -25.37 -17.26 -17.29
CA SER A 29 -26.05 -16.51 -18.36
C SER A 29 -25.44 -15.14 -18.67
N LEU A 30 -24.48 -14.70 -17.85
CA LEU A 30 -23.73 -13.47 -18.02
C LEU A 30 -22.26 -13.79 -18.36
N PRO A 31 -21.67 -13.15 -19.40
CA PRO A 31 -20.26 -13.28 -19.68
C PRO A 31 -19.46 -12.57 -18.57
N VAL A 32 -18.89 -13.34 -17.65
CA VAL A 32 -18.02 -12.82 -16.58
C VAL A 32 -16.59 -13.25 -16.88
N THR A 33 -15.67 -12.28 -16.90
CA THR A 33 -14.23 -12.52 -16.97
C THR A 33 -13.57 -11.95 -15.71
N MET A 34 -12.49 -12.59 -15.26
CA MET A 34 -11.67 -12.07 -14.18
C MET A 34 -10.72 -11.01 -14.76
N CYS A 35 -10.67 -9.83 -14.13
CA CYS A 35 -9.63 -8.85 -14.44
C CYS A 35 -8.31 -9.28 -13.79
N THR A 36 -7.20 -8.99 -14.45
CA THR A 36 -5.87 -9.19 -13.86
C THR A 36 -5.75 -8.40 -12.56
N PRO A 37 -5.30 -9.02 -11.46
CA PRO A 37 -5.07 -8.31 -10.22
C PRO A 37 -3.98 -7.24 -10.45
N LEU A 38 -4.29 -5.97 -10.17
CA LEU A 38 -3.35 -4.85 -10.33
C LEU A 38 -2.14 -4.97 -9.38
N ASP A 39 -2.23 -5.85 -8.39
CA ASP A 39 -1.33 -6.06 -7.27
C ASP A 39 -0.29 -7.18 -7.50
N HIS A 40 -0.61 -8.22 -8.27
CA HIS A 40 0.27 -9.38 -8.45
C HIS A 40 0.97 -9.45 -9.81
N GLN A 41 0.46 -8.74 -10.83
CA GLN A 41 0.95 -8.93 -12.20
C GLN A 41 1.06 -7.63 -13.03
N HIS A 42 0.69 -6.47 -12.46
CA HIS A 42 0.73 -5.20 -13.17
C HIS A 42 1.70 -4.22 -12.49
N ASP A 43 2.51 -3.49 -13.27
CA ASP A 43 3.49 -2.51 -12.75
C ASP A 43 2.90 -1.11 -12.55
N VAL A 44 1.73 -0.83 -13.14
CA VAL A 44 1.09 0.51 -13.11
C VAL A 44 1.00 1.13 -11.72
N LEU A 45 0.55 0.39 -10.69
CA LEU A 45 0.40 0.96 -9.36
C LEU A 45 1.76 1.28 -8.71
N PRO A 46 2.75 0.34 -8.69
CA PRO A 46 4.13 0.66 -8.33
C PRO A 46 4.72 1.85 -9.09
N GLU A 47 4.53 1.93 -10.41
CA GLU A 47 5.06 3.01 -11.25
C GLU A 47 4.45 4.37 -10.89
N ILE A 48 3.12 4.44 -10.75
CA ILE A 48 2.43 5.67 -10.36
C ILE A 48 2.94 6.14 -8.99
N ILE A 49 3.02 5.25 -8.00
CA ILE A 49 3.48 5.62 -6.66
C ILE A 49 4.95 6.08 -6.68
N ALA A 50 5.80 5.39 -7.44
CA ALA A 50 7.20 5.74 -7.58
C ALA A 50 7.41 7.11 -8.24
N GLU A 51 6.61 7.46 -9.25
CA GLU A 51 6.62 8.80 -9.86
C GLU A 51 6.17 9.89 -8.89
N GLN A 52 5.17 9.62 -8.03
CA GLN A 52 4.77 10.56 -6.98
C GLN A 52 5.87 10.73 -5.92
N ALA A 53 6.52 9.63 -5.53
CA ALA A 53 7.62 9.67 -4.57
C ALA A 53 8.79 10.50 -5.12
N LYS A 54 9.16 10.27 -6.38
CA LYS A 54 10.21 11.04 -7.07
C LYS A 54 9.91 12.54 -7.08
N LYS A 55 8.68 12.95 -7.41
CA LYS A 55 8.27 14.36 -7.39
C LYS A 55 8.36 14.97 -5.99
N MET A 56 7.86 14.25 -4.98
CA MET A 56 7.90 14.71 -3.59
C MET A 56 9.35 14.85 -3.08
N VAL A 57 10.22 13.90 -3.40
CA VAL A 57 11.62 13.89 -2.96
C VAL A 57 12.45 14.98 -3.64
N GLN A 58 12.12 15.37 -4.87
CA GLN A 58 12.77 16.50 -5.57
C GLN A 58 12.57 17.84 -4.84
N GLU A 59 11.53 17.97 -4.02
CA GLU A 59 11.26 19.16 -3.21
C GLU A 59 11.96 19.13 -1.84
N MET A 60 12.62 18.02 -1.49
CA MET A 60 13.31 17.83 -0.22
C MET A 60 14.77 18.30 -0.24
N ARG A 61 15.33 18.54 0.95
CA ARG A 61 16.67 19.13 1.08
C ARG A 61 17.79 18.19 0.64
N ASP A 62 17.67 16.91 0.94
CA ASP A 62 18.70 15.91 0.62
C ASP A 62 18.05 14.54 0.34
N PRO A 63 17.72 14.26 -0.94
CA PRO A 63 17.17 12.97 -1.37
C PRO A 63 17.96 11.75 -0.88
N SER A 64 19.30 11.85 -0.82
CA SER A 64 20.18 10.75 -0.44
C SER A 64 20.10 10.39 1.04
N ARG A 65 19.50 11.28 1.85
CA ARG A 65 19.22 11.09 3.27
C ARG A 65 17.73 11.01 3.57
N THR A 66 16.88 11.01 2.54
CA THR A 66 15.43 10.86 2.69
C THR A 66 15.04 9.39 2.68
N ALA A 67 14.15 9.01 3.60
CA ALA A 67 13.41 7.76 3.51
C ALA A 67 11.99 8.02 3.01
N VAL A 68 11.46 7.11 2.21
CA VAL A 68 10.05 7.11 1.82
C VAL A 68 9.29 6.10 2.67
N LEU A 69 8.15 6.51 3.23
CA LEU A 69 7.23 5.65 3.95
C LEU A 69 5.91 5.57 3.19
N VAL A 70 5.63 4.40 2.60
CA VAL A 70 4.39 4.13 1.87
C VAL A 70 3.32 3.66 2.85
N LEU A 71 2.33 4.50 3.09
CA LEU A 71 1.24 4.25 4.03
C LEU A 71 0.00 3.75 3.30
N SER A 72 -0.54 2.59 3.68
CA SER A 72 -1.75 2.01 3.08
C SER A 72 -2.69 1.40 4.11
N HIS A 73 -3.94 1.13 3.73
CA HIS A 73 -4.88 0.40 4.59
C HIS A 73 -4.49 -1.07 4.66
N GLY A 74 -4.44 -1.63 5.88
CA GLY A 74 -4.06 -3.01 6.14
C GLY A 74 -5.22 -3.97 6.35
N ASP A 75 -6.45 -3.58 6.04
CA ASP A 75 -7.64 -4.43 6.23
C ASP A 75 -7.76 -5.40 5.05
N GLY A 76 -6.98 -6.47 5.08
CA GLY A 76 -6.96 -7.49 4.03
C GLY A 76 -5.91 -8.58 4.28
N CYS A 77 -5.68 -9.44 3.29
CA CYS A 77 -4.67 -10.49 3.37
C CYS A 77 -3.27 -9.88 3.55
N GLU A 78 -2.56 -10.20 4.62
CA GLU A 78 -1.21 -9.65 4.88
C GLU A 78 -0.24 -9.98 3.74
N HIS A 79 -0.35 -11.17 3.14
CA HIS A 79 0.46 -11.54 1.97
C HIS A 79 0.21 -10.63 0.76
N PHE A 80 -1.04 -10.20 0.55
CA PHE A 80 -1.40 -9.29 -0.54
C PHE A 80 -0.69 -7.94 -0.38
N TRP A 81 -0.80 -7.34 0.80
CA TRP A 81 -0.22 -6.03 1.07
C TRP A 81 1.31 -6.08 1.08
N GLN A 82 1.91 -7.16 1.60
CA GLN A 82 3.36 -7.34 1.60
C GLN A 82 3.95 -7.43 0.19
N HIS A 83 3.33 -8.20 -0.72
CA HIS A 83 3.83 -8.32 -2.09
C HIS A 83 3.73 -7.01 -2.87
N LEU A 84 2.60 -6.32 -2.76
CA LEU A 84 2.41 -5.02 -3.41
C LEU A 84 3.41 -3.98 -2.87
N HIS A 85 3.55 -3.86 -1.55
CA HIS A 85 4.50 -2.91 -0.94
C HIS A 85 5.94 -3.22 -1.30
N ARG A 86 6.33 -4.49 -1.39
CA ARG A 86 7.68 -4.85 -1.86
C ARG A 86 7.95 -4.30 -3.26
N ARG A 87 7.03 -4.50 -4.20
CA ARG A 87 7.17 -3.99 -5.58
C ARG A 87 7.18 -2.47 -5.63
N ILE A 88 6.33 -1.81 -4.84
CA ILE A 88 6.34 -0.35 -4.70
C ILE A 88 7.70 0.12 -4.19
N ASN A 89 8.21 -0.48 -3.10
CA ASN A 89 9.47 -0.08 -2.49
C ASN A 89 10.64 -0.26 -3.45
N GLU A 90 10.71 -1.39 -4.14
CA GLU A 90 11.71 -1.65 -5.18
C GLU A 90 11.66 -0.63 -6.32
N GLN A 91 10.45 -0.21 -6.72
CA GLN A 91 10.29 0.78 -7.79
C GLN A 91 10.69 2.19 -7.33
N VAL A 92 10.29 2.59 -6.12
CA VAL A 92 10.66 3.88 -5.50
C VAL A 92 12.18 3.97 -5.31
N LEU A 93 12.81 2.93 -4.77
CA LEU A 93 14.27 2.89 -4.57
C LEU A 93 15.01 3.06 -5.90
N ARG A 94 14.52 2.43 -6.98
CA ARG A 94 15.12 2.53 -8.30
C ARG A 94 14.95 3.91 -8.96
N SER A 95 13.85 4.62 -8.69
CA SER A 95 13.50 5.83 -9.46
C SER A 95 13.67 7.15 -8.72
N ALA A 96 13.55 7.16 -7.39
CA ALA A 96 13.48 8.40 -6.60
C ALA A 96 14.83 8.82 -5.98
N GLY A 97 15.86 7.96 -6.02
CA GLY A 97 17.18 8.27 -5.46
C GLY A 97 17.19 8.44 -3.93
N VAL A 98 16.26 7.75 -3.25
CA VAL A 98 16.09 7.80 -1.80
C VAL A 98 16.96 6.77 -1.08
N ARG A 99 17.23 6.99 0.21
CA ARG A 99 18.03 6.10 1.05
C ARG A 99 17.34 4.76 1.31
N SER A 100 16.06 4.83 1.68
CA SER A 100 15.23 3.67 2.03
C SER A 100 13.77 3.91 1.65
N CYS A 101 13.02 2.82 1.47
CA CYS A 101 11.60 2.86 1.21
C CYS A 101 10.91 1.75 2.00
N GLU A 102 10.02 2.11 2.90
CA GLU A 102 9.35 1.20 3.82
C GLU A 102 7.83 1.22 3.67
N GLY A 103 7.21 0.06 3.83
CA GLY A 103 5.74 -0.07 3.83
C GLY A 103 5.18 0.00 5.24
N LEU A 104 4.16 0.84 5.47
CA LEU A 104 3.41 0.91 6.73
C LEU A 104 1.92 0.67 6.51
N TYR A 105 1.39 -0.31 7.25
CA TYR A 105 -0.01 -0.74 7.15
C TYR A 105 -0.83 -0.18 8.31
N VAL A 106 -1.88 0.56 7.96
CA VAL A 106 -2.84 1.11 8.92
C VAL A 106 -4.09 0.24 8.90
N GLN A 107 -4.27 -0.57 9.94
CA GLN A 107 -5.51 -1.36 10.12
C GLN A 107 -6.58 -0.49 10.75
N THR A 108 -7.71 -0.25 10.07
CA THR A 108 -8.73 0.71 10.56
C THR A 108 -9.38 0.26 11.87
N VAL A 109 -9.36 -1.04 12.15
CA VAL A 109 -9.85 -1.65 13.40
C VAL A 109 -8.97 -1.36 14.61
N ARG A 110 -7.70 -0.94 14.41
CA ARG A 110 -6.79 -0.62 15.52
C ARG A 110 -7.04 0.77 16.06
N SER A 111 -6.83 0.95 17.37
CA SER A 111 -6.94 2.27 17.99
C SER A 111 -5.90 3.26 17.42
N PRO A 112 -6.24 4.55 17.28
CA PRO A 112 -5.32 5.56 16.76
C PRO A 112 -3.99 5.62 17.52
N GLN A 113 -4.00 5.39 18.84
CA GLN A 113 -2.79 5.36 19.65
C GLN A 113 -1.87 4.19 19.27
N SER A 114 -2.42 3.02 18.97
CA SER A 114 -1.63 1.85 18.59
C SER A 114 -0.97 2.05 17.23
N GLN A 115 -1.67 2.63 16.28
CA GLN A 115 -1.10 2.93 14.96
C GLN A 115 -0.01 4.01 15.04
N ARG A 116 -0.20 5.04 15.88
CA ARG A 116 0.84 6.06 16.15
C ARG A 116 2.12 5.45 16.71
N ARG A 117 2.02 4.47 17.61
CA ARG A 117 3.20 3.78 18.16
C ARG A 117 3.98 3.05 17.07
N VAL A 118 3.31 2.39 16.13
CA VAL A 118 3.97 1.74 15.00
C VAL A 118 4.68 2.76 14.11
N TYR A 119 4.00 3.85 13.76
CA TYR A 119 4.61 4.93 12.97
C TYR A 119 5.87 5.49 13.63
N ARG A 120 5.80 5.86 14.92
CA ARG A 120 6.97 6.36 15.67
C ARG A 120 8.12 5.37 15.69
N HIS A 121 7.82 4.10 15.95
CA HIS A 121 8.84 3.06 15.98
C HIS A 121 9.59 2.95 14.65
N VAL A 122 8.88 3.02 13.52
CA VAL A 122 9.51 3.03 12.19
C VAL A 122 10.38 4.27 11.98
N CYS A 123 9.88 5.46 12.33
CA CYS A 123 10.68 6.69 12.24
C CYS A 123 11.95 6.64 13.11
N GLU A 124 11.87 6.06 14.31
CA GLU A 124 13.03 5.88 15.20
C GLU A 124 14.07 4.93 14.58
N LEU A 125 13.64 3.84 13.94
CA LEU A 125 14.54 2.92 13.24
C LEU A 125 15.24 3.62 12.06
N LEU A 126 14.49 4.32 11.23
CA LEU A 126 15.02 5.08 10.09
C LEU A 126 16.03 6.14 10.55
N SER A 127 15.73 6.85 11.64
CA SER A 127 16.65 7.83 12.23
C SER A 127 17.98 7.19 12.67
N LYS A 128 17.94 6.01 13.29
CA LYS A 128 19.15 5.24 13.65
C LYS A 128 19.98 4.81 12.44
N GLU A 129 19.33 4.63 11.29
CA GLU A 129 19.98 4.32 10.01
C GLU A 129 20.54 5.56 9.30
N GLY A 130 20.48 6.75 9.92
CA GLY A 130 21.06 7.99 9.39
C GLY A 130 20.15 8.77 8.43
N VAL A 131 18.87 8.38 8.33
CA VAL A 131 17.84 9.13 7.61
C VAL A 131 17.68 10.50 8.27
N GLY A 132 17.74 11.56 7.47
CA GLY A 132 17.57 12.95 7.91
C GLY A 132 16.13 13.44 7.79
N GLU A 133 15.38 12.96 6.79
CA GLU A 133 14.00 13.37 6.51
C GLU A 133 13.15 12.15 6.10
N VAL A 134 11.86 12.17 6.44
CA VAL A 134 10.91 11.10 6.08
C VAL A 134 9.79 11.68 5.21
N ALA A 135 9.65 11.17 3.99
CA ALA A 135 8.57 11.47 3.06
C ALA A 135 7.46 10.42 3.21
N VAL A 136 6.25 10.83 3.63
CA VAL A 136 5.12 9.90 3.79
C VAL A 136 4.21 9.95 2.56
N LEU A 137 4.11 8.83 1.83
CA LEU A 137 3.18 8.67 0.71
C LEU A 137 1.96 7.86 1.13
N SER A 138 0.79 8.49 1.09
CA SER A 138 -0.48 7.82 1.38
C SER A 138 -1.02 7.07 0.14
N ALA A 139 -0.77 5.77 0.06
CA ALA A 139 -1.32 4.85 -0.93
C ALA A 139 -2.63 4.22 -0.42
N SER A 140 -3.71 4.99 -0.39
CA SER A 140 -5.05 4.55 0.02
C SER A 140 -6.09 4.86 -1.05
N ASN A 141 -7.14 4.04 -1.12
CA ASN A 141 -8.29 4.35 -1.98
C ASN A 141 -9.03 5.59 -1.44
N GLY A 142 -9.09 6.64 -2.26
CA GLY A 142 -9.74 7.91 -1.93
C GLY A 142 -8.94 8.79 -0.94
N THR A 143 -9.58 9.82 -0.40
CA THR A 143 -8.96 10.83 0.48
C THR A 143 -8.78 10.37 1.93
N THR A 144 -9.14 9.11 2.24
CA THR A 144 -9.15 8.56 3.61
C THR A 144 -7.75 8.49 4.22
N GLY A 145 -6.73 8.15 3.42
CA GLY A 145 -5.33 8.13 3.86
C GLY A 145 -4.74 9.53 4.08
N ALA A 146 -5.06 10.50 3.21
CA ALA A 146 -4.69 11.90 3.41
C ALA A 146 -5.30 12.47 4.71
N SER A 147 -6.57 12.14 4.98
CA SER A 147 -7.27 12.50 6.22
C SER A 147 -6.63 11.85 7.46
N TYR A 148 -6.05 10.66 7.32
CA TYR A 148 -5.31 9.98 8.38
C TYR A 148 -3.99 10.67 8.70
N VAL A 149 -3.17 10.93 7.67
CA VAL A 149 -1.87 11.61 7.82
C VAL A 149 -2.07 13.01 8.41
N GLN A 150 -3.07 13.77 7.95
CA GLN A 150 -3.41 15.08 8.51
C GLN A 150 -3.83 15.02 9.99
N ARG A 151 -4.55 13.97 10.41
CA ARG A 151 -4.94 13.76 11.83
C ARG A 151 -3.76 13.37 12.71
N ILE A 152 -2.80 12.62 12.18
CA ILE A 152 -1.55 12.35 12.91
C ILE A 152 -0.75 13.65 13.04
N ASN A 153 -0.54 14.36 11.94
CA ASN A 153 0.31 15.55 11.90
C ASN A 153 -0.24 16.66 12.82
N LYS A 154 -1.55 16.94 12.78
CA LYS A 154 -2.20 17.86 13.75
C LYS A 154 -2.03 17.41 15.20
N GLY A 155 -2.07 16.09 15.44
CA GLY A 155 -1.85 15.52 16.76
C GLY A 155 -0.42 15.69 17.27
N LEU A 156 0.58 15.56 16.41
CA LEU A 156 2.01 15.76 16.74
C LEU A 156 2.32 17.24 16.97
N GLN A 157 1.88 18.12 16.07
CA GLN A 157 2.03 19.57 16.19
C GLN A 157 1.41 20.14 17.47
N SER A 158 0.20 19.67 17.85
CA SER A 158 -0.46 20.10 19.09
C SER A 158 0.29 19.73 20.37
N ARG A 159 1.29 18.84 20.28
CA ARG A 159 2.08 18.31 21.40
C ARG A 159 3.54 18.75 21.36
N GLY A 160 3.94 19.55 20.36
CA GLY A 160 5.33 19.96 20.16
C GLY A 160 6.27 18.80 19.79
N GLU A 161 5.72 17.69 19.29
CA GLU A 161 6.50 16.57 18.76
C GLU A 161 6.82 16.85 17.28
N PRO A 162 8.06 16.60 16.81
CA PRO A 162 8.40 16.70 15.39
C PRO A 162 7.59 15.72 14.52
#